data_AF-N1PCR3-F1
#
_entry.id   AF-N1PCR3-F1
#
_cell.length_a   1.000
_cell.length_b   1.000
_cell.length_c   1.000
_cell.angle_alpha   90.00
_cell.angle_beta   90.00
_cell.angle_gamma   90.00
#
_symmetry.space_group_name_H-M   'P 1'
#
loop_
_entity.id
_entity.type
_entity.pdbx_description
1 polymer ?
#
loop_
_entity_poly.entity_id
_entity_poly.type
_entity_poly.pdbx_seq_one_letter_code
_entity_poly.pdbx_strand_id
1 'polypeptide(L)'
;MMIQQDNRQHSRWLGNHAPAQVHERFGTLSWNPGGPGLSSISDMSLGRAFSPYIIRHFDLVAMNVRGLDNIEPAHYNMTLSLKPFNSPPVLQTEEAFHKHVADRMLLARSCTDGTGNASNYECAPDSMTVVNVAKDFEIARQLVGDDKVTSAGFSWGSVIAATYAELFPSKMRTLVLDGVLHRWPQDLTDATSSRCTAQNVEDY
;
A
#
# COMPACT_ATOMS: atom_id res chain seq x y z
N MET A 1 6.00 12.96 -12.06
CA MET A 1 7.25 13.33 -12.77
C MET A 1 8.09 12.08 -13.02
N MET A 2 8.50 11.82 -14.26
CA MET A 2 9.40 10.71 -14.58
C MET A 2 10.80 11.04 -14.05
N ILE A 3 11.40 10.14 -13.27
CA ILE A 3 12.86 10.08 -13.15
C ILE A 3 13.26 8.73 -13.71
N GLN A 4 13.78 8.77 -14.93
CA GLN A 4 14.34 7.65 -15.65
C GLN A 4 15.86 7.71 -15.41
N GLN A 5 16.39 6.79 -14.62
CA GLN A 5 17.81 6.42 -14.71
C GLN A 5 17.89 4.89 -14.77
N ASP A 6 18.39 4.43 -15.92
CA ASP A 6 18.97 3.13 -16.18
C ASP A 6 18.04 1.89 -16.13
N ASN A 7 17.52 1.52 -17.32
CA ASN A 7 17.19 0.19 -17.84
C ASN A 7 16.67 -0.96 -16.94
N ARG A 8 16.08 -0.68 -15.78
CA ARG A 8 15.14 -1.59 -15.11
C ARG A 8 13.85 -0.86 -14.78
N GLN A 9 12.73 -1.49 -15.11
CA GLN A 9 11.40 -0.88 -15.11
C GLN A 9 10.89 -0.50 -13.72
N HIS A 10 11.20 0.70 -13.21
CA HIS A 10 10.62 1.20 -11.97
C HIS A 10 10.31 2.71 -12.08
N SER A 11 9.37 3.09 -12.94
CA SER A 11 9.00 4.49 -13.18
C SER A 11 7.49 4.70 -13.01
N ARG A 12 6.99 4.89 -11.76
CA ARG A 12 5.56 5.24 -11.51
C ARG A 12 5.23 5.90 -10.15
N TRP A 13 6.22 6.37 -9.38
CA TRP A 13 6.08 6.59 -7.93
C TRP A 13 5.63 7.97 -7.43
N LEU A 14 5.35 8.96 -8.28
CA LEU A 14 5.08 10.33 -7.82
C LEU A 14 3.81 10.91 -8.43
N GLY A 15 2.74 10.98 -7.64
CA GLY A 15 1.57 11.80 -7.93
C GLY A 15 1.94 13.30 -7.85
N ASN A 16 1.69 14.05 -8.93
CA ASN A 16 1.98 15.48 -8.97
C ASN A 16 1.02 16.25 -8.04
N HIS A 17 1.55 16.93 -7.03
CA HIS A 17 0.89 18.11 -6.48
C HIS A 17 1.79 19.33 -6.53
N ALA A 18 1.16 20.51 -6.64
CA ALA A 18 1.82 21.77 -6.94
C ALA A 18 2.93 22.06 -5.93
N PRO A 19 4.12 22.51 -6.38
CA PRO A 19 5.22 22.82 -5.48
C PRO A 19 4.82 23.91 -4.49
N ALA A 20 5.21 23.75 -3.23
CA ALA A 20 5.14 24.82 -2.23
C ALA A 20 5.90 26.07 -2.74
N GLN A 21 5.53 27.27 -2.27
CA GLN A 21 6.30 28.46 -2.61
C GLN A 21 7.73 28.31 -2.07
N VAL A 22 8.73 28.48 -2.94
CA VAL A 22 10.14 28.08 -2.70
C VAL A 22 10.73 28.66 -1.41
N HIS A 23 10.24 29.82 -0.94
CA HIS A 23 10.73 30.50 0.25
C HIS A 23 9.99 30.13 1.55
N GLU A 24 8.95 29.31 1.48
CA GLU A 24 8.12 28.86 2.61
C GLU A 24 8.06 27.32 2.74
N ARG A 25 8.82 26.59 1.91
CA ARG A 25 8.82 25.12 1.88
C ARG A 25 9.52 24.51 3.10
N PHE A 26 8.80 23.67 3.85
CA PHE A 26 9.32 22.85 4.95
C PHE A 26 9.87 21.49 4.51
N GLY A 27 9.50 21.02 3.31
CA GLY A 27 9.92 19.74 2.74
C GLY A 27 8.75 18.98 2.13
N THR A 28 8.85 17.66 2.10
CA THR A 28 7.82 16.75 1.59
C THR A 28 6.96 16.20 2.72
N LEU A 29 5.66 16.12 2.49
CA LEU A 29 4.71 15.33 3.28
C LEU A 29 4.32 14.08 2.47
N SER A 30 4.89 12.95 2.85
CA SER A 30 4.47 11.63 2.34
C SER A 30 3.20 11.20 3.07
N TRP A 31 2.21 10.69 2.34
CA TRP A 31 0.96 10.23 2.94
C TRP A 31 0.41 8.97 2.28
N ASN A 32 -0.33 8.18 3.05
CA ASN A 32 -1.03 7.00 2.57
C ASN A 32 -2.40 6.85 3.27
N PRO A 33 -3.51 6.69 2.52
CA PRO A 33 -4.87 6.62 3.06
C PRO A 33 -5.21 5.27 3.72
N GLY A 34 -4.35 4.25 3.58
CA GLY A 34 -4.62 2.90 4.03
C GLY A 34 -5.26 2.03 2.96
N GLY A 35 -6.21 1.18 3.36
CA GLY A 35 -6.72 0.10 2.51
C GLY A 35 -6.41 -1.27 3.11
N PRO A 36 -5.37 -2.02 2.68
CA PRO A 36 -4.18 -1.66 1.87
C PRO A 36 -4.41 -1.44 0.36
N GLY A 37 -5.62 -1.62 -0.16
CA GLY A 37 -5.92 -1.55 -1.59
C GLY A 37 -6.32 -0.18 -2.14
N LEU A 38 -6.24 0.90 -1.34
CA LEU A 38 -6.64 2.23 -1.79
C LEU A 38 -5.48 2.91 -2.50
N SER A 39 -5.73 3.40 -3.71
CA SER A 39 -4.74 4.13 -4.50
C SER A 39 -4.65 5.57 -4.01
N SER A 40 -3.52 5.92 -3.40
CA SER A 40 -3.20 7.30 -3.02
C SER A 40 -3.12 8.22 -4.24
N ILE A 41 -2.78 7.71 -5.43
CA ILE A 41 -2.58 8.54 -6.63
C ILE A 41 -3.91 8.86 -7.32
N SER A 42 -4.78 7.85 -7.50
CA SER A 42 -6.07 8.04 -8.16
C SER A 42 -7.14 8.63 -7.23
N ASP A 43 -7.04 8.38 -5.92
CA ASP A 43 -7.89 9.00 -4.91
C ASP A 43 -7.14 10.05 -4.08
N MET A 44 -7.15 11.27 -4.60
CA MET A 44 -6.59 12.47 -3.96
C MET A 44 -7.50 13.09 -2.88
N SER A 45 -8.64 12.47 -2.52
CA SER A 45 -9.60 13.07 -1.57
C SER A 45 -8.95 13.44 -0.24
N LEU A 46 -8.14 12.55 0.32
CA LEU A 46 -7.40 12.78 1.57
C LEU A 46 -6.29 13.82 1.40
N GLY A 47 -5.53 13.77 0.30
CA GLY A 47 -4.52 14.79 0.00
C GLY A 47 -5.12 16.20 -0.11
N ARG A 48 -6.32 16.33 -0.67
CA ARG A 48 -7.07 17.59 -0.75
C ARG A 48 -7.71 18.02 0.57
N ALA A 49 -7.82 17.12 1.54
CA ALA A 49 -8.38 17.42 2.87
C ALA A 49 -7.34 18.05 3.81
N PHE A 50 -6.04 18.05 3.46
CA PHE A 50 -5.03 18.78 4.22
C PHE A 50 -5.32 20.28 4.25
N SER A 51 -4.98 20.92 5.37
CA SER A 51 -5.25 22.34 5.55
C SER A 51 -4.49 23.19 4.50
N PRO A 52 -5.01 24.38 4.15
CA PRO A 52 -4.29 25.29 3.27
C PRO A 52 -2.88 25.64 3.76
N TYR A 53 -2.65 25.59 5.09
CA TYR A 53 -1.32 25.78 5.66
C TYR A 53 -0.37 24.65 5.24
N ILE A 54 -0.79 23.38 5.35
CA ILE A 54 0.02 22.23 4.93
C ILE A 54 0.32 22.30 3.43
N ILE A 55 -0.70 22.51 2.60
CA ILE A 55 -0.55 22.57 1.14
C ILE A 55 0.42 23.68 0.70
N ARG A 56 0.48 24.80 1.44
CA ARG A 56 1.42 25.90 1.13
C ARG A 56 2.87 25.59 1.46
N HIS A 57 3.13 24.76 2.47
CA HIS A 57 4.48 24.58 3.03
C HIS A 57 5.08 23.20 2.75
N PHE A 58 4.29 22.21 2.32
CA PHE A 58 4.78 20.88 2.00
C PHE A 58 4.46 20.49 0.57
N ASP A 59 5.43 19.85 -0.09
CA ASP A 59 5.14 19.10 -1.29
C ASP A 59 4.43 17.81 -0.89
N LEU A 60 3.19 17.63 -1.33
CA LEU A 60 2.44 16.40 -1.05
C LEU A 60 2.91 15.27 -1.97
N VAL A 61 3.45 14.21 -1.39
CA VAL A 61 3.87 13.02 -2.11
C VAL A 61 2.93 11.87 -1.80
N ALA A 62 2.06 11.61 -2.77
CA ALA A 62 1.20 10.44 -2.76
C ALA A 62 1.90 9.27 -3.43
N MET A 63 1.94 8.14 -2.73
CA MET A 63 2.51 6.91 -3.22
C MET A 63 1.48 5.79 -3.12
N ASN A 64 1.31 5.08 -4.24
CA ASN A 64 0.69 3.77 -4.22
C ASN A 64 1.68 2.75 -3.68
N VAL A 65 1.16 1.69 -3.09
CA VAL A 65 1.98 0.54 -2.73
C VAL A 65 2.13 -0.41 -3.92
N ARG A 66 3.19 -1.21 -3.90
CA ARG A 66 3.37 -2.34 -4.82
C ARG A 66 2.10 -3.19 -4.93
N GLY A 67 1.76 -3.63 -6.13
CA GLY A 67 0.53 -4.35 -6.47
C GLY A 67 -0.64 -3.47 -6.91
N LEU A 68 -0.60 -2.14 -6.71
CA LEU A 68 -1.64 -1.19 -7.16
C LEU A 68 -1.28 -0.44 -8.44
N ASP A 69 -2.28 -0.06 -9.23
CA ASP A 69 -2.18 0.80 -10.44
C ASP A 69 -1.06 0.40 -11.42
N ASN A 70 -0.86 -0.91 -11.62
CA ASN A 70 0.18 -1.52 -12.46
C ASN A 70 1.63 -1.32 -11.95
N ILE A 71 1.83 -0.97 -10.68
CA ILE A 71 3.14 -1.03 -10.01
C ILE A 71 3.36 -2.45 -9.53
N GLU A 72 4.34 -3.17 -10.09
CA GLU A 72 4.58 -4.60 -9.78
C GLU A 72 3.24 -5.39 -9.72
N PRO A 73 2.49 -5.45 -10.84
CA PRO A 73 1.10 -5.89 -10.82
C PRO A 73 0.96 -7.30 -10.22
N ALA A 74 0.10 -7.43 -9.21
CA ALA A 74 -0.41 -8.73 -8.80
C ALA A 74 -1.52 -9.13 -9.77
N HIS A 75 -1.37 -10.25 -10.46
CA HIS A 75 -2.44 -10.85 -11.23
C HIS A 75 -3.08 -11.98 -10.45
N TYR A 76 -4.35 -11.80 -10.10
CA TYR A 76 -5.20 -12.82 -9.51
C TYR A 76 -6.53 -12.84 -10.25
N ASN A 77 -7.30 -13.91 -10.08
CA ASN A 77 -8.59 -14.03 -10.74
C ASN A 77 -9.60 -13.04 -10.12
N MET A 78 -9.79 -11.90 -10.78
CA MET A 78 -10.72 -10.86 -10.32
C MET A 78 -12.18 -11.32 -10.28
N THR A 79 -12.57 -12.33 -11.05
CA THR A 79 -13.92 -12.92 -11.00
C THR A 79 -14.15 -13.68 -9.69
N LEU A 80 -13.09 -14.23 -9.10
CA LEU A 80 -13.08 -14.85 -7.77
C LEU A 80 -12.85 -13.82 -6.65
N SER A 81 -12.41 -12.61 -6.99
CA SER A 81 -12.32 -11.51 -6.04
C SER A 81 -13.72 -11.11 -5.62
N LEU A 82 -14.07 -11.44 -4.37
CA LEU A 82 -15.39 -11.12 -3.85
C LEU A 82 -15.63 -9.61 -3.80
N LYS A 83 -16.92 -9.25 -3.72
CA LYS A 83 -17.49 -7.90 -3.59
C LYS A 83 -16.60 -6.92 -2.80
N PRO A 84 -16.69 -5.61 -3.09
CA PRO A 84 -15.87 -4.58 -2.47
C PRO A 84 -15.79 -4.76 -0.95
N PHE A 85 -14.61 -4.48 -0.39
CA PHE A 85 -14.27 -4.59 1.05
C PHE A 85 -15.37 -4.07 1.99
N ASN A 86 -16.17 -3.10 1.54
CA ASN A 86 -17.27 -2.50 2.28
C ASN A 86 -18.57 -3.33 2.31
N SER A 87 -18.55 -4.57 1.82
CA SER A 87 -19.71 -5.48 1.85
C SER A 87 -19.25 -6.92 2.10
N PRO A 88 -18.70 -7.20 3.30
CA PRO A 88 -18.36 -8.57 3.68
C PRO A 88 -19.62 -9.45 3.60
N PRO A 89 -19.52 -10.69 3.11
CA PRO A 89 -20.67 -11.57 3.05
C PRO A 89 -21.12 -11.92 4.47
N VAL A 90 -22.42 -11.84 4.72
CA VAL A 90 -23.02 -12.37 5.95
C VAL A 90 -23.26 -13.85 5.74
N LEU A 91 -22.42 -14.69 6.33
CA LEU A 91 -22.49 -16.15 6.21
C LEU A 91 -23.41 -16.70 7.31
N GLN A 92 -24.65 -17.05 6.94
CA GLN A 92 -25.67 -17.49 7.91
C GLN A 92 -25.90 -19.00 7.95
N THR A 93 -25.27 -19.76 7.05
CA THR A 93 -25.38 -21.23 6.98
C THR A 93 -23.99 -21.86 6.83
N GLU A 94 -23.87 -23.11 7.27
CA GLU A 94 -22.65 -23.92 7.09
C GLU A 94 -22.30 -24.08 5.61
N GLU A 95 -23.30 -24.29 4.75
CA GLU A 95 -23.13 -24.35 3.29
C GLU A 95 -22.56 -23.03 2.73
N ALA A 96 -23.08 -21.88 3.17
CA ALA A 96 -22.57 -20.58 2.74
C ALA A 96 -21.14 -20.34 3.24
N PHE A 97 -20.82 -20.82 4.45
CA PHE A 97 -19.47 -20.77 5.00
C PHE A 97 -18.49 -21.62 4.18
N HIS A 98 -18.79 -22.90 3.93
CA HIS A 98 -17.92 -23.78 3.14
C HIS A 98 -17.75 -23.28 1.71
N LYS A 99 -18.82 -22.75 1.08
CA LYS A 99 -18.71 -22.11 -0.23
C LYS A 99 -17.77 -20.91 -0.19
N HIS A 100 -17.90 -20.05 0.82
CA HIS A 100 -17.02 -18.88 0.96
C HIS A 100 -15.56 -19.31 1.10
N VAL A 101 -15.27 -20.29 1.96
CA VAL A 101 -13.91 -20.82 2.14
C VAL A 101 -13.36 -21.39 0.82
N ALA A 102 -14.14 -22.20 0.11
CA ALA A 102 -13.72 -22.76 -1.19
C ALA A 102 -13.41 -21.67 -2.23
N ASP A 103 -14.27 -20.64 -2.34
CA ASP A 103 -14.05 -19.51 -3.25
C ASP A 103 -12.76 -18.73 -2.86
N ARG A 104 -12.51 -18.55 -1.56
CA ARG A 104 -11.28 -17.91 -1.04
C ARG A 104 -10.03 -18.73 -1.32
N MET A 105 -10.08 -20.05 -1.20
CA MET A 105 -8.97 -20.94 -1.56
C MET A 105 -8.66 -20.90 -3.06
N LEU A 106 -9.68 -20.84 -3.91
CA LEU A 106 -9.49 -20.70 -5.36
C LEU A 106 -8.87 -19.36 -5.72
N LEU A 107 -9.30 -18.27 -5.06
CA LEU A 107 -8.68 -16.96 -5.24
C LEU A 107 -7.20 -16.98 -4.81
N ALA A 108 -6.89 -17.53 -3.64
CA ALA A 108 -5.51 -17.63 -3.15
C ALA A 108 -4.61 -18.44 -4.10
N ARG A 109 -5.08 -19.58 -4.60
CA ARG A 109 -4.36 -20.38 -5.61
C ARG A 109 -4.18 -19.64 -6.94
N SER A 110 -5.16 -18.83 -7.34
CA SER A 110 -5.03 -18.04 -8.57
C SER A 110 -3.88 -17.03 -8.51
N CYS A 111 -3.50 -16.59 -7.30
CA CYS A 111 -2.34 -15.74 -7.07
C CYS A 111 -1.01 -16.50 -7.26
N THR A 112 -0.93 -17.74 -6.74
CA THR A 112 0.32 -18.54 -6.74
C THR A 112 0.57 -19.27 -8.06
N ASP A 113 -0.49 -19.70 -8.73
CA ASP A 113 -0.36 -20.61 -9.87
C ASP A 113 -0.26 -19.85 -11.21
N GLY A 114 -0.24 -18.50 -11.18
CA GLY A 114 -0.18 -17.66 -12.38
C GLY A 114 -1.40 -17.78 -13.30
N THR A 115 -2.49 -18.43 -12.82
CA THR A 115 -3.72 -18.69 -13.60
C THR A 115 -4.68 -17.48 -13.63
N GLY A 116 -4.28 -16.34 -13.05
CA GLY A 116 -4.91 -15.05 -13.28
C GLY A 116 -4.92 -14.73 -14.78
N ASN A 117 -6.09 -14.42 -15.32
CA ASN A 117 -6.31 -14.26 -16.76
C ASN A 117 -5.72 -12.93 -17.29
N ALA A 118 -4.38 -12.79 -17.24
CA ALA A 118 -3.55 -11.86 -18.01
C ALA A 118 -2.07 -12.11 -17.70
N SER A 119 -1.37 -12.76 -18.63
CA SER A 119 0.06 -12.56 -18.93
C SER A 119 1.07 -12.49 -17.77
N ASN A 120 1.68 -13.63 -17.44
CA ASN A 120 3.08 -13.77 -16.99
C ASN A 120 3.59 -13.05 -15.72
N TYR A 121 2.75 -12.43 -14.89
CA TYR A 121 3.15 -12.06 -13.53
C TYR A 121 2.42 -12.93 -12.51
N GLU A 122 3.16 -13.84 -11.88
CA GLU A 122 2.73 -14.50 -10.64
C GLU A 122 2.52 -13.41 -9.57
N CYS A 123 1.51 -13.56 -8.71
CA CYS A 123 1.53 -12.74 -7.50
C CYS A 123 2.83 -13.07 -6.76
N ALA A 124 3.58 -12.03 -6.39
CA ALA A 124 4.78 -12.15 -5.59
C ALA A 124 4.47 -11.76 -4.13
N PRO A 125 3.74 -12.59 -3.36
CA PRO A 125 3.32 -12.22 -2.02
C PRO A 125 4.51 -11.94 -1.09
N ASP A 126 5.65 -12.59 -1.32
CA ASP A 126 6.91 -12.29 -0.61
C ASP A 126 7.44 -10.87 -0.87
N SER A 127 7.18 -10.32 -2.06
CA SER A 127 7.57 -8.95 -2.36
C SER A 127 6.59 -7.96 -1.75
N MET A 128 5.33 -8.33 -1.52
CA MET A 128 4.23 -7.46 -1.08
C MET A 128 4.16 -7.15 0.42
N THR A 129 5.25 -7.41 1.16
CA THR A 129 5.31 -7.14 2.61
C THR A 129 5.32 -5.64 2.92
N VAL A 130 4.80 -5.25 4.09
CA VAL A 130 4.84 -3.85 4.56
C VAL A 130 6.28 -3.33 4.74
N VAL A 131 7.23 -4.21 5.04
CA VAL A 131 8.66 -3.90 5.11
C VAL A 131 9.19 -3.44 3.75
N ASN A 132 8.81 -4.14 2.67
CA ASN A 132 9.22 -3.75 1.33
C ASN A 132 8.51 -2.46 0.88
N VAL A 133 7.23 -2.28 1.22
CA VAL A 133 6.53 -1.01 1.00
C VAL A 133 7.24 0.14 1.71
N ALA A 134 7.66 -0.03 2.96
CA ALA A 134 8.42 0.99 3.69
C ALA A 134 9.77 1.30 3.02
N LYS A 135 10.44 0.31 2.43
CA LYS A 135 11.66 0.53 1.63
C LYS A 135 11.37 1.32 0.34
N ASP A 136 10.22 1.10 -0.29
CA ASP A 136 9.80 1.88 -1.47
C ASP A 136 9.63 3.36 -1.10
N PHE A 137 9.08 3.66 0.09
CA PHE A 137 8.97 5.03 0.62
C PHE A 137 10.35 5.66 0.91
N GLU A 138 11.35 4.86 1.28
CA GLU A 138 12.73 5.36 1.45
C GLU A 138 13.36 5.72 0.10
N ILE A 139 13.14 4.90 -0.93
CA ILE A 139 13.57 5.22 -2.29
C ILE A 139 12.92 6.54 -2.74
N ALA A 140 11.62 6.71 -2.48
CA ALA A 140 10.94 7.96 -2.83
C ALA A 140 11.49 9.17 -2.07
N ARG A 141 11.79 9.05 -0.76
CA ARG A 141 12.46 10.12 0.01
C ARG A 141 13.78 10.54 -0.66
N GLN A 142 14.59 9.57 -1.07
CA GLN A 142 15.86 9.83 -1.75
C GLN A 142 15.65 10.53 -3.10
N LEU A 143 14.65 10.09 -3.88
CA LEU A 143 14.34 10.67 -5.19
C LEU A 143 13.80 12.09 -5.12
N VAL A 144 13.04 12.45 -4.08
CA VAL A 144 12.58 13.84 -3.87
C VAL A 144 13.66 14.73 -3.25
N GLY A 145 14.78 14.14 -2.79
CA GLY A 145 15.95 14.87 -2.32
C GLY A 145 15.86 15.41 -0.89
N ASP A 146 14.87 15.01 -0.11
CA ASP A 146 14.76 15.45 1.29
C ASP A 146 15.64 14.60 2.22
N ASP A 147 16.36 15.22 3.15
CA ASP A 147 17.18 14.50 4.14
C ASP A 147 16.36 13.64 5.09
N LYS A 148 15.19 14.14 5.51
CA LYS A 148 14.26 13.47 6.42
C LYS A 148 12.83 13.62 5.92
N VAL A 149 12.02 12.57 6.07
CA VAL A 149 10.61 12.56 5.66
C VAL A 149 9.69 13.07 6.76
N THR A 150 8.67 13.85 6.38
CA THR A 150 7.45 14.05 7.19
C THR A 150 6.39 13.10 6.66
N SER A 151 5.84 12.23 7.50
CA SER A 151 4.94 11.15 7.07
C SER A 151 3.61 11.17 7.82
N ALA A 152 2.51 11.00 7.09
CA ALA A 152 1.15 10.83 7.63
C ALA A 152 0.53 9.51 7.15
N GLY A 153 0.36 8.57 8.08
CA GLY A 153 -0.22 7.26 7.81
C GLY A 153 -1.61 7.12 8.40
N PHE A 154 -2.59 6.81 7.56
CA PHE A 154 -3.98 6.62 7.96
C PHE A 154 -4.38 5.15 7.82
N SER A 155 -5.09 4.59 8.81
CA SER A 155 -5.53 3.18 8.79
C SER A 155 -4.35 2.24 8.53
N TRP A 156 -4.39 1.36 7.52
CA TRP A 156 -3.23 0.52 7.17
C TRP A 156 -1.96 1.31 6.80
N GLY A 157 -2.11 2.56 6.33
CA GLY A 157 -1.00 3.48 6.13
C GLY A 157 -0.25 3.81 7.43
N SER A 158 -0.89 3.68 8.60
CA SER A 158 -0.23 3.82 9.91
C SER A 158 0.83 2.73 10.11
N VAL A 159 0.58 1.51 9.60
CA VAL A 159 1.52 0.39 9.68
C VAL A 159 2.74 0.65 8.81
N ILE A 160 2.54 1.18 7.59
CA ILE A 160 3.63 1.59 6.70
C ILE A 160 4.50 2.64 7.38
N ALA A 161 3.89 3.72 7.87
CA ALA A 161 4.59 4.86 8.44
C ALA A 161 5.35 4.49 9.73
N ALA A 162 4.77 3.63 10.58
CA ALA A 162 5.44 3.08 11.76
C ALA A 162 6.62 2.16 11.37
N THR A 163 6.42 1.28 10.39
CA THR A 163 7.48 0.37 9.90
C THR A 163 8.64 1.16 9.29
N TYR A 164 8.34 2.22 8.53
CA TYR A 164 9.37 3.14 8.02
C TYR A 164 10.16 3.78 9.17
N ALA A 165 9.47 4.27 10.21
CA ALA A 165 10.11 4.89 11.37
C ALA A 165 11.05 3.94 12.11
N GLU A 166 10.70 2.65 12.18
CA GLU A 166 11.54 1.62 12.79
C GLU A 166 12.76 1.24 11.93
N LEU A 167 12.57 1.12 10.60
CA LEU A 167 13.66 0.76 9.69
C LEU A 167 14.64 1.92 9.44
N PHE A 168 14.14 3.16 9.43
CA PHE A 168 14.90 4.36 9.08
C PHE A 168 14.71 5.49 10.12
N PRO A 169 14.96 5.25 11.42
CA PRO A 169 14.65 6.21 12.49
C PRO A 169 15.38 7.54 12.32
N SER A 170 16.61 7.52 11.80
CA SER A 170 17.40 8.73 11.54
C SER A 170 16.90 9.55 10.34
N LYS A 171 16.00 8.99 9.52
CA LYS A 171 15.41 9.62 8.33
C LYS A 171 14.01 10.16 8.59
N MET A 172 13.48 10.06 9.81
CA MET A 172 12.18 10.63 10.17
C MET A 172 12.33 12.05 10.71
N ARG A 173 11.52 12.99 10.21
CA ARG A 173 11.36 14.35 10.76
C ARG A 173 10.14 14.43 11.66
N THR A 174 9.00 13.97 11.16
CA THR A 174 7.71 14.04 11.85
C THR A 174 6.86 12.87 11.40
N LEU A 175 6.17 12.25 12.36
CA LEU A 175 5.29 11.10 12.14
C LEU A 175 3.90 11.41 12.68
N VAL A 176 2.89 11.27 11.83
CA VAL A 176 1.48 11.32 12.18
C VAL A 176 0.85 9.98 11.86
N LEU A 177 0.16 9.40 12.83
CA LEU A 177 -0.57 8.14 12.69
C LEU A 177 -2.01 8.38 13.10
N ASP A 178 -2.96 8.07 12.23
CA ASP A 178 -4.40 8.23 12.47
C ASP A 178 -5.15 6.94 12.10
N GLY A 179 -6.14 6.54 12.90
CA GLY A 179 -6.79 5.24 12.79
C GLY A 179 -5.82 4.07 12.96
N VAL A 180 -4.97 4.14 13.99
CA VAL A 180 -3.80 3.27 14.17
C VAL A 180 -4.17 1.79 14.23
N LEU A 181 -3.62 1.00 13.31
CA LEU A 181 -3.65 -0.46 13.40
C LEU A 181 -2.53 -0.94 14.33
N HIS A 182 -2.92 -1.72 15.35
CA HIS A 182 -1.99 -2.30 16.32
C HIS A 182 -1.17 -3.43 15.69
N ARG A 183 0.13 -3.45 15.98
CA ARG A 183 1.14 -4.34 15.37
C ARG A 183 1.39 -5.66 16.13
N TRP A 184 0.51 -6.06 17.05
CA TRP A 184 0.73 -7.25 17.88
C TRP A 184 -0.30 -8.37 17.64
N PRO A 185 0.12 -9.64 17.42
CA PRO A 185 1.49 -10.15 17.24
C PRO A 185 1.95 -10.21 15.75
N GLN A 186 3.24 -9.91 15.54
CA GLN A 186 4.22 -10.19 14.46
C GLN A 186 3.84 -10.50 12.99
N ASP A 187 2.60 -10.83 12.60
CA ASP A 187 2.27 -11.33 11.25
C ASP A 187 2.02 -10.22 10.21
N LEU A 188 2.74 -9.11 10.30
CA LEU A 188 2.70 -8.07 9.26
C LEU A 188 3.51 -8.42 7.99
N THR A 189 4.10 -9.61 7.94
CA THR A 189 4.51 -10.24 6.67
C THR A 189 3.32 -10.59 5.78
N ASP A 190 2.08 -10.50 6.28
CA ASP A 190 0.89 -10.75 5.50
C ASP A 190 0.63 -9.63 4.50
N ALA A 191 1.28 -9.79 3.35
CA ALA A 191 0.89 -9.26 2.07
C ALA A 191 -0.64 -9.26 1.95
N THR A 192 -1.21 -8.07 1.74
CA THR A 192 -2.47 -7.84 1.02
C THR A 192 -3.50 -8.97 1.19
N SER A 193 -4.02 -9.24 2.40
CA SER A 193 -5.12 -10.20 2.69
C SER A 193 -4.97 -11.65 2.19
N SER A 194 -3.93 -11.98 1.42
CA SER A 194 -3.84 -13.18 0.59
C SER A 194 -3.02 -14.27 1.27
N ARG A 195 -2.02 -13.89 2.09
CA ARG A 195 -1.31 -14.85 2.95
C ARG A 195 -2.14 -15.38 4.12
N CYS A 196 -2.90 -14.51 4.80
CA CYS A 196 -3.86 -14.97 5.82
C CYS A 196 -4.86 -15.98 5.26
N THR A 197 -5.20 -15.87 3.96
CA THR A 197 -6.16 -16.80 3.33
C THR A 197 -5.52 -18.15 3.02
N ALA A 198 -4.21 -18.22 2.79
CA ALA A 198 -3.51 -19.47 2.43
C ALA A 198 -3.01 -20.27 3.64
N GLN A 199 -2.54 -19.61 4.70
CA GLN A 199 -2.02 -20.30 5.89
C GLN A 199 -3.12 -20.86 6.80
N ASN A 200 -4.28 -20.20 6.89
CA ASN A 200 -5.41 -20.69 7.69
C ASN A 200 -6.14 -21.90 7.08
N VAL A 201 -5.60 -22.48 6.00
CA VAL A 201 -6.22 -23.55 5.21
C VAL A 201 -5.56 -24.90 5.46
N GLU A 202 -4.34 -24.95 6.00
CA GLU A 202 -3.71 -26.24 6.33
C GLU A 202 -4.37 -26.93 7.55
N ASP A 203 -5.17 -26.19 8.32
CA ASP A 203 -5.83 -26.66 9.55
C ASP A 203 -7.30 -27.07 9.37
N TYR A 204 -7.83 -27.12 8.14
CA TYR A 204 -9.21 -27.57 7.83
C TYR A 204 -9.29 -28.65 6.75
#